data_AF-A0A931LIX1-F1
#
_entry.id   AF-A0A931LIX1-F1
#
_cell.length_a   1.000
_cell.length_b   1.000
_cell.length_c   1.000
_cell.angle_alpha   90.00
_cell.angle_beta   90.00
_cell.angle_gamma   90.00
#
_symmetry.space_group_name_H-M   'P 1'
#
loop_
_entity.id
_entity.type
_entity.pdbx_description
1 polymer ?
#
loop_
_entity_poly.entity_id
_entity_poly.type
_entity_poly.pdbx_seq_one_letter_code
_entity_poly.pdbx_strand_id
1 'polypeptide(L)'
;MPLSFEVNQGQIDGQANFVSRGQGYTLFLTPSEALMSLHKGAAATKGEEASVGTALRMKLIGANVKTKVVGLEELSGRVNYFYGHDPIKWRTNIPTYAKVKYQNVYPGIDLIYYGNQGQLEYNLVVFPGFDPKKVTLDFEGAEQIEVNEQGNLLLRVTGGQIQLQKPIIYQEIDGVRKEVVGSFALKGANQVGFQVSAYDIA
;
A
#
# COMPACT_ATOMS: atom_id res chain seq x y z
N MET A 1 -0.92 11.87 12.80
CA MET A 1 -1.80 12.29 11.67
C MET A 1 -1.86 11.15 10.67
N PRO A 2 -3.04 10.75 10.16
CA PRO A 2 -3.14 9.70 9.16
C PRO A 2 -2.45 10.10 7.85
N LEU A 3 -2.17 9.11 7.00
CA LEU A 3 -1.86 9.37 5.61
C LEU A 3 -3.04 10.09 4.94
N SER A 4 -2.71 11.04 4.07
CA SER A 4 -3.66 11.69 3.19
C SER A 4 -3.47 11.15 1.78
N PHE A 5 -4.53 10.61 1.19
CA PHE A 5 -4.56 10.12 -0.18
C PHE A 5 -5.31 11.12 -1.06
N GLU A 6 -4.63 11.62 -2.09
CA GLU A 6 -5.16 12.53 -3.08
C GLU A 6 -5.64 11.73 -4.29
N VAL A 7 -6.90 11.92 -4.71
CA VAL A 7 -7.40 11.31 -5.94
C VAL A 7 -6.70 11.92 -7.15
N ASN A 8 -6.30 11.09 -8.12
CA ASN A 8 -5.72 11.58 -9.36
C ASN A 8 -6.79 12.20 -10.27
N GLN A 9 -6.71 13.51 -10.50
CA GLN A 9 -7.50 14.30 -11.44
C GLN A 9 -6.60 14.92 -12.53
N GLY A 10 -5.46 14.28 -12.81
CA GLY A 10 -4.48 14.69 -13.82
C GLY A 10 -3.30 15.50 -13.29
N GLN A 11 -3.08 15.53 -11.97
CA GLN A 11 -1.90 16.16 -11.35
C GLN A 11 -0.65 15.24 -11.35
N ILE A 12 -0.82 13.96 -11.63
CA ILE A 12 0.27 12.97 -11.75
C ILE A 12 0.03 12.08 -12.97
N ASP A 13 1.00 11.22 -13.27
CA ASP A 13 0.89 10.21 -14.34
C ASP A 13 -0.43 9.43 -14.26
N GLY A 14 -1.05 9.19 -15.43
CA GLY A 14 -2.38 8.61 -15.53
C GLY A 14 -2.50 7.15 -15.06
N GLN A 15 -1.40 6.46 -14.78
CA GLN A 15 -1.43 5.09 -14.27
C GLN A 15 -1.83 4.99 -12.79
N ALA A 16 -1.65 6.06 -12.01
CA ALA A 16 -2.01 6.08 -10.59
C ALA A 16 -3.46 6.58 -10.38
N ASN A 17 -4.23 5.88 -9.56
CA ASN A 17 -5.55 6.32 -9.12
C ASN A 17 -5.47 7.29 -7.93
N PHE A 18 -4.52 7.06 -7.03
CA PHE A 18 -4.28 7.88 -5.84
C PHE A 18 -2.78 8.11 -5.63
N VAL A 19 -2.45 9.23 -4.97
CA VAL A 19 -1.11 9.51 -4.45
C VAL A 19 -1.17 9.91 -2.99
N SER A 20 -0.19 9.47 -2.20
CA SER A 20 0.05 10.00 -0.87
C SER A 20 1.49 10.52 -0.81
N ARG A 21 1.67 11.65 -0.12
CA ARG A 21 2.95 12.33 0.01
C ARG A 21 3.24 12.54 1.49
N GLY A 22 4.48 12.30 1.88
CA GLY A 22 4.91 12.58 3.24
C GLY A 22 6.39 12.93 3.27
N GLN A 23 6.88 13.24 4.46
CA GLN A 23 8.30 13.51 4.64
C GLN A 23 9.10 12.24 4.30
N GLY A 24 9.92 12.32 3.26
CA GLY A 24 10.80 11.21 2.86
C GLY A 24 10.19 10.16 1.93
N TYR A 25 8.92 10.28 1.50
CA TYR A 25 8.35 9.34 0.52
C TYR A 25 7.24 9.93 -0.35
N THR A 26 7.05 9.32 -1.52
CA THR A 26 5.83 9.42 -2.32
C THR A 26 5.29 8.00 -2.55
N LEU A 27 4.00 7.81 -2.33
CA LEU A 27 3.29 6.56 -2.60
C LEU A 27 2.30 6.75 -3.75
N PHE A 28 2.40 5.94 -4.78
CA PHE A 28 1.45 5.86 -5.89
C PHE A 28 0.66 4.57 -5.80
N LEU A 29 -0.66 4.67 -5.92
CA LEU A 29 -1.59 3.55 -5.90
C LEU A 29 -2.20 3.40 -7.29
N THR A 30 -1.88 2.30 -7.99
CA THR A 30 -2.42 1.91 -9.30
C THR A 30 -3.42 0.77 -9.13
N PRO A 31 -4.15 0.31 -10.17
CA PRO A 31 -5.15 -0.75 -10.01
C PRO A 31 -4.62 -2.09 -9.46
N SER A 32 -3.32 -2.36 -9.54
CA SER A 32 -2.71 -3.62 -9.07
C SER A 32 -1.38 -3.44 -8.34
N GLU A 33 -0.94 -2.20 -8.09
CA GLU A 33 0.38 -1.95 -7.50
C GLU A 33 0.34 -0.80 -6.50
N ALA A 34 1.16 -0.92 -5.46
CA ALA A 34 1.57 0.18 -4.61
C ALA A 34 3.06 0.46 -4.87
N LEU A 35 3.38 1.63 -5.44
CA LEU A 35 4.75 2.06 -5.72
C LEU A 35 5.15 3.12 -4.71
N MET A 36 6.09 2.79 -3.83
CA MET A 36 6.66 3.71 -2.86
C MET A 36 8.05 4.14 -3.33
N SER A 37 8.20 5.43 -3.63
CA SER A 37 9.49 6.07 -3.86
C SER A 37 9.95 6.73 -2.56
N LEU A 38 11.08 6.29 -2.03
CA LEU A 38 11.74 6.90 -0.88
C LEU A 38 12.70 7.98 -1.36
N HIS A 39 12.55 9.19 -0.81
CA HIS A 39 13.46 10.29 -1.06
C HIS A 39 14.60 10.21 -0.04
N LYS A 40 15.87 10.33 -0.48
CA LYS A 40 16.99 10.50 0.47
C LYS A 40 16.81 11.81 1.26
N GLY A 41 16.93 11.76 2.59
CA GLY A 41 17.06 12.98 3.38
C GLY A 41 16.84 12.89 4.89
N ALA A 42 17.87 12.46 5.62
CA ALA A 42 18.16 13.02 6.96
C ALA A 42 19.66 13.38 7.16
N ALA A 43 20.56 13.01 6.23
CA ALA A 43 22.00 13.29 6.37
C ALA A 43 22.74 13.52 5.02
N ALA A 44 22.09 14.14 4.02
CA ALA A 44 22.79 14.52 2.78
C ALA A 44 23.32 15.96 2.90
N THR A 45 24.64 16.09 3.04
CA THR A 45 25.36 17.37 2.91
C THR A 45 25.18 17.95 1.51
N LYS A 46 25.00 19.27 1.41
CA LYS A 46 24.87 20.01 0.15
C LYS A 46 25.99 19.63 -0.83
N GLY A 47 25.65 19.04 -1.97
CA GLY A 47 26.59 18.86 -3.09
C GLY A 47 26.42 17.60 -3.92
N GLU A 48 25.67 16.59 -3.47
CA GLU A 48 25.45 15.39 -4.26
C GLU A 48 24.22 15.52 -5.17
N GLU A 49 24.43 15.32 -6.47
CA GLU A 49 23.36 15.19 -7.46
C GLU A 49 22.30 14.19 -6.97
N ALA A 50 21.03 14.46 -7.31
CA ALA A 50 19.87 13.69 -6.87
C ALA A 50 20.04 12.20 -7.23
N SER A 51 20.62 11.42 -6.31
CA SER A 51 20.76 9.98 -6.48
C SER A 51 19.36 9.39 -6.55
N VAL A 52 19.09 8.60 -7.60
CA VAL A 52 17.85 7.87 -7.85
C VAL A 52 17.29 7.34 -6.52
N GLY A 53 16.13 7.85 -6.11
CA GLY A 53 15.49 7.43 -4.87
C GLY A 53 15.19 5.94 -4.90
N THR A 54 15.33 5.27 -3.75
CA THR A 54 14.98 3.86 -3.61
C THR A 54 13.49 3.68 -3.86
N ALA A 55 13.11 2.83 -4.82
CA ALA A 55 11.73 2.52 -5.10
C ALA A 55 11.42 1.08 -4.68
N LEU A 56 10.39 0.91 -3.86
CA LEU A 56 9.79 -0.39 -3.56
C LEU A 56 8.43 -0.45 -4.24
N ARG A 57 8.22 -1.46 -5.08
CA ARG A 57 6.93 -1.73 -5.73
C ARG A 57 6.35 -3.02 -5.17
N MET A 58 5.18 -2.93 -4.54
CA MET A 58 4.37 -4.09 -4.17
C MET A 58 3.32 -4.34 -5.25
N LYS A 59 3.44 -5.45 -5.97
CA LYS A 59 2.48 -5.91 -6.98
C LYS A 59 1.52 -6.94 -6.39
N LEU A 60 0.25 -6.80 -6.72
CA LEU A 60 -0.80 -7.76 -6.39
C LEU A 60 -0.89 -8.81 -7.52
N ILE A 61 -0.14 -9.91 -7.39
CA ILE A 61 -0.08 -10.94 -8.44
C ILE A 61 -1.44 -11.61 -8.57
N GLY A 62 -2.00 -11.61 -9.79
CA GLY A 62 -3.32 -12.17 -10.09
C GLY A 62 -4.50 -11.26 -9.74
N ALA A 63 -4.25 -9.99 -9.37
CA ALA A 63 -5.31 -9.04 -9.07
C ALA A 63 -6.16 -8.67 -10.30
N ASN A 64 -7.42 -8.36 -10.04
CA ASN A 64 -8.34 -7.80 -11.02
C ASN A 64 -7.96 -6.33 -11.30
N VAL A 65 -7.25 -6.08 -12.39
CA VAL A 65 -6.85 -4.71 -12.82
C VAL A 65 -8.02 -3.80 -13.20
N LYS A 66 -9.24 -4.34 -13.34
CA LYS A 66 -10.48 -3.58 -13.56
C LYS A 66 -11.24 -3.33 -12.24
N THR A 67 -10.61 -3.60 -11.09
CA THR A 67 -11.18 -3.35 -9.77
C THR A 67 -11.58 -1.88 -9.63
N LYS A 68 -12.67 -1.64 -8.91
CA LYS A 68 -13.09 -0.29 -8.56
C LYS A 68 -12.27 0.18 -7.36
N VAL A 69 -11.48 1.22 -7.55
CA VAL A 69 -10.67 1.87 -6.52
C VAL A 69 -11.39 3.14 -6.05
N VAL A 70 -11.64 3.25 -4.74
CA VAL A 70 -12.38 4.39 -4.15
C VAL A 70 -11.67 4.94 -2.91
N GLY A 71 -11.76 6.24 -2.71
CA GLY A 71 -11.39 6.87 -1.45
C GLY A 71 -12.47 6.64 -0.39
N LEU A 72 -12.07 6.40 0.84
CA LEU A 72 -12.96 6.31 2.00
C LEU A 72 -12.54 7.33 3.06
N GLU A 73 -13.49 7.72 3.91
CA GLU A 73 -13.25 8.68 5.00
C GLU A 73 -12.60 9.96 4.47
N GLU A 74 -13.39 10.72 3.69
CA GLU A 74 -12.95 11.99 3.14
C GLU A 74 -12.50 12.94 4.25
N LEU A 75 -11.32 13.51 4.08
CA LEU A 75 -10.72 14.46 5.01
C LEU A 75 -11.20 15.88 4.68
N SER A 76 -11.17 16.76 5.68
CA SER A 76 -11.52 18.18 5.49
C SER A 76 -10.49 18.94 4.64
N GLY A 77 -9.28 18.41 4.51
CA GLY A 77 -8.21 18.97 3.70
C GLY A 77 -8.51 18.91 2.20
N ARG A 78 -7.98 19.90 1.48
CA ARG A 78 -7.99 19.95 0.01
C ARG A 78 -6.60 20.27 -0.50
N VAL A 79 -6.28 19.74 -1.67
CA VAL A 79 -4.98 20.00 -2.32
C VAL A 79 -5.21 20.77 -3.61
N ASN A 80 -4.30 21.70 -3.88
CA ASN A 80 -4.28 22.52 -5.08
C ASN A 80 -2.91 22.44 -5.75
N TYR A 81 -2.89 22.25 -7.06
CA TYR A 81 -1.70 22.20 -7.90
C TYR A 81 -1.75 23.35 -8.90
N PHE A 82 -0.74 24.23 -8.84
CA PHE A 82 -0.61 25.41 -9.70
C PHE A 82 0.60 25.23 -10.62
N TYR A 83 0.40 24.61 -11.78
CA TYR A 83 1.48 24.35 -12.74
C TYR A 83 1.76 25.57 -13.63
N GLY A 84 2.81 26.32 -13.30
CA GLY A 84 3.18 27.52 -14.03
C GLY A 84 2.09 28.60 -13.98
N HIS A 85 2.10 29.49 -14.97
CA HIS A 85 1.22 30.66 -15.01
C HIS A 85 -0.09 30.45 -15.79
N ASP A 86 -0.36 29.24 -16.28
CA ASP A 86 -1.55 28.93 -17.08
C ASP A 86 -2.66 28.32 -16.21
N PRO A 87 -3.77 29.03 -15.93
CA PRO A 87 -4.85 28.52 -15.09
C PRO A 87 -5.53 27.26 -15.62
N ILE A 88 -5.46 26.98 -16.93
CA ILE A 88 -6.03 25.74 -17.51
C ILE A 88 -5.26 24.51 -17.01
N LYS A 89 -3.99 24.70 -16.66
CA LYS A 89 -3.15 23.63 -16.10
C LYS A 89 -3.33 23.49 -14.60
N TRP A 90 -4.02 24.40 -13.92
CA TRP A 90 -4.24 24.29 -12.48
C TRP A 90 -5.24 23.18 -12.16
N ARG A 91 -5.04 22.52 -11.01
CA ARG A 91 -5.98 21.55 -10.44
C ARG A 91 -6.27 22.00 -9.01
N THR A 92 -7.51 22.37 -8.74
CA THR A 92 -7.89 22.94 -7.45
C THR A 92 -8.98 22.11 -6.80
N ASN A 93 -9.10 22.20 -5.47
CA ASN A 93 -10.13 21.53 -4.68
C ASN A 93 -10.10 20.00 -4.85
N ILE A 94 -8.91 19.41 -4.97
CA ILE A 94 -8.77 17.96 -5.02
C ILE A 94 -9.11 17.41 -3.63
N PRO A 95 -10.10 16.51 -3.49
CA PRO A 95 -10.44 15.90 -2.21
C PRO A 95 -9.34 14.94 -1.76
N THR A 96 -9.19 14.82 -0.44
CA THR A 96 -8.29 13.85 0.15
C THR A 96 -9.03 12.88 1.05
N TYR A 97 -8.46 11.68 1.22
CA TYR A 97 -9.09 10.56 1.90
C TYR A 97 -8.13 9.95 2.91
N ALA A 98 -8.66 9.41 4.02
CA ALA A 98 -7.86 8.71 5.02
C ALA A 98 -7.51 7.28 4.59
N LYS A 99 -8.33 6.68 3.70
CA LYS A 99 -8.14 5.30 3.20
C LYS A 99 -8.45 5.19 1.72
N VAL A 100 -7.88 4.19 1.07
CA VAL A 100 -8.19 3.81 -0.31
C VAL A 100 -8.60 2.34 -0.34
N LYS A 101 -9.78 2.05 -0.87
CA LYS A 101 -10.34 0.70 -0.98
C LYS A 101 -10.37 0.24 -2.43
N TYR A 102 -9.84 -0.96 -2.64
CA TYR A 102 -9.91 -1.72 -3.87
C TYR A 102 -10.98 -2.78 -3.68
N GLN A 103 -12.04 -2.70 -4.47
CA GLN A 103 -13.19 -3.60 -4.35
C GLN A 103 -12.99 -4.86 -5.16
N ASN A 104 -13.04 -6.03 -4.52
CA ASN A 104 -12.89 -7.33 -5.17
C ASN A 104 -11.59 -7.41 -5.99
N VAL A 105 -10.48 -6.96 -5.38
CA VAL A 105 -9.15 -6.95 -6.01
C VAL A 105 -8.67 -8.37 -6.29
N TYR A 106 -9.07 -9.32 -5.45
CA TYR A 106 -9.18 -10.73 -5.79
C TYR A 106 -10.65 -11.14 -5.65
N PRO A 107 -11.10 -12.23 -6.28
CA PRO A 107 -12.45 -12.75 -6.05
C PRO A 107 -12.75 -12.90 -4.55
N GLY A 108 -13.72 -12.13 -4.06
CA GLY A 108 -14.18 -12.08 -2.68
C GLY A 108 -13.22 -11.44 -1.68
N ILE A 109 -12.22 -10.70 -2.14
CA ILE A 109 -11.25 -10.04 -1.27
C ILE A 109 -11.14 -8.57 -1.64
N ASP A 110 -11.44 -7.70 -0.68
CA ASP A 110 -11.15 -6.27 -0.78
C ASP A 110 -9.76 -5.99 -0.20
N LEU A 111 -9.10 -4.94 -0.71
CA LEU A 111 -7.86 -4.41 -0.13
C LEU A 111 -8.08 -2.97 0.28
N ILE A 112 -7.70 -2.63 1.52
CA ILE A 112 -7.84 -1.29 2.06
C ILE A 112 -6.48 -0.79 2.49
N TYR A 113 -5.96 0.24 1.81
CA TYR A 113 -4.78 0.97 2.23
C TYR A 113 -5.14 2.09 3.18
N TYR A 114 -4.32 2.25 4.21
CA TYR A 114 -4.40 3.35 5.16
C TYR A 114 -3.03 3.53 5.81
N GLY A 115 -2.89 4.44 6.77
CA GLY A 115 -1.64 4.53 7.51
C GLY A 115 -1.49 5.82 8.29
N ASN A 116 -0.28 6.03 8.80
CA ASN A 116 0.13 7.25 9.48
C ASN A 116 1.54 7.67 9.01
N GLN A 117 2.04 8.79 9.52
CA GLN A 117 3.35 9.44 9.26
C GLN A 117 4.51 8.51 8.83
N GLY A 118 4.51 8.05 7.57
CA GLY A 118 5.57 7.22 7.00
C GLY A 118 5.36 5.70 7.05
N GLN A 119 4.22 5.21 7.56
CA GLN A 119 3.88 3.79 7.57
C GLN A 119 2.61 3.55 6.76
N LEU A 120 2.77 2.95 5.58
CA LEU A 120 1.67 2.38 4.83
C LEU A 120 1.26 1.07 5.48
N GLU A 121 -0.01 0.97 5.86
CA GLU A 121 -0.66 -0.26 6.29
C GLU A 121 -1.71 -0.69 5.26
N TYR A 122 -2.07 -1.97 5.32
CA TYR A 122 -3.16 -2.49 4.52
C TYR A 122 -3.93 -3.59 5.24
N ASN A 123 -5.22 -3.68 4.93
CA ASN A 123 -6.08 -4.79 5.31
C ASN A 123 -6.56 -5.55 4.08
N LEU A 124 -6.47 -6.87 4.12
CA LEU A 124 -7.14 -7.77 3.19
C LEU A 124 -8.44 -8.24 3.85
N VAL A 125 -9.58 -7.76 3.36
CA VAL A 125 -10.89 -8.15 3.88
C VAL A 125 -11.40 -9.30 3.03
N VAL A 126 -11.40 -10.50 3.61
CA VAL A 126 -11.81 -11.74 2.94
C VAL A 126 -13.28 -12.01 3.29
N PHE A 127 -14.14 -12.05 2.28
CA PHE A 127 -15.55 -12.39 2.48
C PHE A 127 -15.72 -13.89 2.76
N PRO A 128 -16.82 -14.29 3.43
CA PRO A 128 -17.12 -15.70 3.68
C PRO A 128 -17.03 -16.57 2.43
N GLY A 129 -16.48 -17.77 2.56
CA GLY A 129 -16.28 -18.71 1.47
C GLY A 129 -15.08 -18.45 0.55
N PHE A 130 -14.29 -17.37 0.75
CA PHE A 130 -13.13 -17.07 -0.08
C PHE A 130 -11.80 -17.41 0.59
N ASP A 131 -10.83 -17.86 -0.21
CA ASP A 131 -9.55 -18.35 0.28
C ASP A 131 -8.47 -17.23 0.30
N PRO A 132 -7.97 -16.83 1.49
CA PRO A 132 -6.90 -15.84 1.62
C PRO A 132 -5.58 -16.29 0.96
N LYS A 133 -5.36 -17.60 0.77
CA LYS A 133 -4.12 -18.13 0.18
C LYS A 133 -3.92 -17.74 -1.28
N LYS A 134 -5.00 -17.27 -1.95
CA LYS A 134 -4.96 -16.72 -3.31
C LYS A 134 -4.17 -15.41 -3.40
N VAL A 135 -4.00 -14.70 -2.29
CA VAL A 135 -3.22 -13.46 -2.27
C VAL A 135 -1.73 -13.78 -2.40
N THR A 136 -1.09 -13.15 -3.38
CA THR A 136 0.36 -13.19 -3.58
C THR A 136 0.83 -11.76 -3.85
N LEU A 137 1.73 -11.29 -3.00
CA LEU A 137 2.38 -9.99 -3.09
C LEU A 137 3.78 -10.21 -3.67
N ASP A 138 4.13 -9.48 -4.72
CA ASP A 138 5.48 -9.48 -5.27
C ASP A 138 6.14 -8.14 -4.99
N PHE A 139 7.36 -8.16 -4.45
CA PHE A 139 8.09 -6.96 -4.06
C PHE A 139 9.30 -6.74 -4.97
N GLU A 140 9.15 -5.82 -5.93
CA GLU A 140 10.26 -5.38 -6.78
C GLU A 140 11.01 -4.21 -6.12
N GLY A 141 12.33 -4.20 -6.27
CA GLY A 141 13.22 -3.21 -5.66
C GLY A 141 13.74 -3.61 -4.28
N ALA A 142 13.29 -4.74 -3.74
CA ALA A 142 13.94 -5.39 -2.60
C ALA A 142 15.14 -6.22 -3.07
N GLU A 143 16.29 -6.04 -2.42
CA GLU A 143 17.52 -6.81 -2.62
C GLU A 143 17.45 -8.16 -1.89
N GLN A 144 16.70 -8.20 -0.79
CA GLN A 144 16.48 -9.40 0.02
C GLN A 144 15.12 -9.31 0.71
N ILE A 145 14.44 -10.46 0.79
CA ILE A 145 13.18 -10.62 1.52
C ILE A 145 13.32 -11.78 2.50
N GLU A 146 12.96 -11.53 3.77
CA GLU A 146 12.98 -12.57 4.80
C GLU A 146 11.86 -12.37 5.81
N VAL A 147 11.46 -13.45 6.47
CA VAL A 147 10.58 -13.40 7.65
C VAL A 147 11.47 -13.59 8.87
N ASN A 148 11.50 -12.60 9.77
CA ASN A 148 12.34 -12.67 10.96
C ASN A 148 11.71 -13.56 12.06
N GLU A 149 12.43 -13.77 13.17
CA GLU A 149 11.97 -14.61 14.29
C GLU A 149 10.68 -14.11 14.96
N GLN A 150 10.36 -12.81 14.83
CA GLN A 150 9.12 -12.23 15.33
C GLN A 150 7.95 -12.39 14.34
N GLY A 151 8.18 -12.97 13.16
CA GLY A 151 7.19 -13.14 12.10
C GLY A 151 6.99 -11.91 11.21
N ASN A 152 7.83 -10.89 11.35
CA ASN A 152 7.76 -9.68 10.52
C ASN A 152 8.45 -9.92 9.17
N LEU A 153 7.92 -9.32 8.11
CA LEU A 153 8.53 -9.36 6.79
C LEU A 153 9.55 -8.22 6.68
N LEU A 154 10.82 -8.56 6.45
CA LEU A 154 11.90 -7.61 6.24
C LEU A 154 12.20 -7.53 4.74
N LEU A 155 12.16 -6.31 4.22
CA LEU A 155 12.45 -5.97 2.84
C LEU A 155 13.71 -5.10 2.83
N ARG A 156 14.87 -5.70 2.53
CA ARG A 156 16.10 -4.94 2.33
C ARG A 156 16.00 -4.21 1.00
N VAL A 157 16.21 -2.91 1.02
CA VAL A 157 16.19 -2.06 -0.18
C VAL A 157 17.46 -1.23 -0.20
N THR A 158 17.82 -0.67 -1.35
CA THR A 158 18.99 0.20 -1.42
C THR A 158 18.87 1.33 -0.39
N GLY A 159 19.86 1.48 0.49
CA GLY A 159 19.87 2.53 1.51
C GLY A 159 19.01 2.29 2.75
N GLY A 160 18.43 1.10 2.94
CA GLY A 160 17.72 0.79 4.19
C GLY A 160 16.99 -0.56 4.24
N GLN A 161 16.07 -0.66 5.19
CA GLN A 161 15.20 -1.81 5.37
C GLN A 161 13.79 -1.32 5.67
N ILE A 162 12.81 -1.90 5.00
CA ILE A 162 11.39 -1.72 5.30
C ILE A 162 10.92 -2.97 6.05
N GLN A 163 10.15 -2.77 7.11
CA GLN A 163 9.58 -3.86 7.89
C GLN A 163 8.06 -3.79 7.83
N LEU A 164 7.41 -4.89 7.42
CA LEU A 164 5.98 -5.09 7.62
C LEU A 164 5.78 -5.96 8.86
N GLN A 165 4.90 -5.51 9.76
CA GLN A 165 4.56 -6.28 10.96
C GLN A 165 3.89 -7.60 10.57
N LYS A 166 4.10 -8.63 11.39
CA LYS A 166 3.43 -9.92 11.22
C LYS A 166 1.92 -9.72 11.05
N PRO A 167 1.25 -10.52 10.19
CA PRO A 167 -0.17 -10.35 9.95
C PRO A 167 -0.97 -10.63 11.22
N ILE A 168 -1.91 -9.75 11.53
CA ILE A 168 -2.93 -9.99 12.54
C ILE A 168 -4.18 -10.46 11.81
N ILE A 169 -4.53 -11.74 11.97
CA ILE A 169 -5.65 -12.37 11.29
C ILE A 169 -6.74 -12.66 12.30
N TYR A 170 -7.98 -12.34 11.96
CA TYR A 170 -9.12 -12.59 12.82
C TYR A 170 -10.39 -12.73 12.00
N GLN A 171 -11.39 -13.35 12.63
CA GLN A 171 -12.77 -13.36 12.17
C GLN A 171 -13.62 -12.56 13.13
N GLU A 172 -14.67 -11.94 12.59
CA GLU A 172 -15.75 -11.40 13.39
C GLU A 172 -16.92 -12.38 13.29
N ILE A 173 -17.21 -13.06 14.41
CA ILE A 173 -18.31 -14.04 14.50
C ILE A 173 -19.24 -13.54 15.59
N ASP A 174 -20.50 -13.28 15.24
CA ASP A 174 -21.51 -12.71 16.14
C ASP A 174 -21.05 -11.40 16.83
N GLY A 175 -20.33 -10.55 16.10
CA GLY A 175 -19.76 -9.30 16.61
C GLY A 175 -18.54 -9.48 17.53
N VAL A 176 -18.06 -10.71 17.70
CA VAL A 176 -16.88 -11.02 18.53
C VAL A 176 -15.68 -11.31 17.64
N ARG A 177 -14.58 -10.61 17.90
CA ARG A 177 -13.29 -10.86 17.25
C ARG A 177 -12.65 -12.14 17.78
N LYS A 178 -12.45 -13.13 16.91
CA LYS A 178 -11.69 -14.36 17.17
C LYS A 178 -10.41 -14.34 16.36
N GLU A 179 -9.27 -14.34 17.02
CA GLU A 179 -7.97 -14.40 16.33
C GLU A 179 -7.77 -15.75 15.65
N VAL A 180 -7.17 -15.71 14.47
CA VAL A 180 -6.75 -16.87 13.70
C VAL A 180 -5.24 -16.82 13.59
N VAL A 181 -4.58 -17.93 13.92
CA VAL A 181 -3.13 -18.03 13.79
C VAL A 181 -2.75 -17.95 12.31
N GLY A 182 -1.78 -17.11 11.99
CA GLY A 182 -1.20 -17.05 10.66
C GLY A 182 0.13 -16.31 10.61
N SER A 183 0.78 -16.38 9.46
CA SER A 183 2.09 -15.80 9.22
C SER A 183 2.26 -15.41 7.75
N PHE A 184 3.30 -14.64 7.45
CA PHE A 184 3.80 -14.56 6.09
C PHE A 184 4.34 -15.93 5.65
N ALA A 185 4.27 -16.18 4.35
CA ALA A 185 4.84 -17.36 3.70
C ALA A 185 5.60 -16.91 2.44
N LEU A 186 6.89 -17.22 2.35
CA LEU A 186 7.66 -16.97 1.13
C LEU A 186 7.22 -17.98 0.05
N LYS A 187 6.77 -17.47 -1.09
CA LYS A 187 6.30 -18.24 -2.26
C LYS A 187 7.35 -18.31 -3.38
N GLY A 188 8.41 -17.50 -3.29
CA GLY A 188 9.50 -17.40 -4.24
C GLY A 188 10.51 -16.34 -3.76
N ALA A 189 11.46 -15.97 -4.61
CA ALA A 189 12.50 -14.99 -4.26
C ALA A 189 11.91 -13.64 -3.82
N ASN A 190 10.92 -13.13 -4.56
CA ASN A 190 10.29 -11.83 -4.31
C ASN A 190 8.81 -11.92 -3.94
N GLN A 191 8.28 -13.14 -3.79
CA GLN A 191 6.85 -13.38 -3.62
C GLN A 191 6.51 -13.81 -2.21
N VAL A 192 5.48 -13.19 -1.64
CA VAL A 192 5.00 -13.41 -0.29
C VAL A 192 3.50 -13.66 -0.34
N GLY A 193 3.05 -14.68 0.37
CA GLY A 193 1.63 -14.89 0.66
C GLY A 193 1.41 -15.04 2.16
N PHE A 194 0.28 -15.64 2.50
CA PHE A 194 -0.12 -15.85 3.88
C PHE A 194 -0.34 -17.33 4.13
N GLN A 195 0.23 -17.82 5.22
CA GLN A 195 -0.19 -19.08 5.83
C GLN A 195 -1.25 -18.75 6.88
N VAL A 196 -2.41 -19.39 6.77
CA VAL A 196 -3.52 -19.21 7.70
C VAL A 196 -3.92 -20.58 8.23
N SER A 197 -4.02 -20.71 9.55
CA SER A 197 -4.52 -21.90 10.23
C SER A 197 -6.00 -22.13 9.90
N ALA A 198 -6.60 -23.24 10.36
CA ALA A 198 -8.03 -23.48 10.18
C ALA A 198 -8.86 -22.32 10.76
N TYR A 199 -9.89 -21.92 10.04
CA TYR A 199 -10.82 -20.83 10.36
C TYR A 199 -12.22 -21.19 9.85
N ASP A 200 -13.24 -20.47 10.30
CA ASP A 200 -14.61 -20.66 9.86
C ASP A 200 -14.82 -20.07 8.45
N ILE A 201 -15.30 -20.86 7.50
CA ILE A 201 -15.52 -20.42 6.12
C ILE A 201 -16.96 -19.98 5.86
N ALA A 202 -17.86 -20.20 6.83
CA ALA A 202 -19.30 -19.99 6.71
C ALA A 202 -19.73 -18.53 6.92
#